data_AF-A0A0C9ZVC4-F1
#
_entry.id   AF-A0A0C9ZVC4-F1
#
_cell.length_a   1.000
_cell.length_b   1.000
_cell.length_c   1.000
_cell.angle_alpha   90.00
_cell.angle_beta   90.00
_cell.angle_gamma   90.00
#
_symmetry.space_group_name_H-M   'P 1'
#
loop_
_entity.id
_entity.type
_entity.pdbx_description
1 polymer ?
#
loop_
_entity_poly.entity_id
_entity_poly.type
_entity_poly.pdbx_seq_one_letter_code
_entity_poly.pdbx_strand_id
1 'polypeptide(L)'
;MPISPERFTLYRVSDTEHVIIDREDRRDPELVVPTTYLKNPKFRLADWYAQRIGELRGLDPVLVRRWRQKVLDTRPLTMETPLATRVEQLLTARGRFPLDPPERPRKNRFECTRDADGSYWVRDRLLVYITKIPVDLLVNERFDVAKWYERRLLRAHDQLCQR
;
A
#
# COMPACT_ATOMS: atom_id res chain seq x y z
N MET A 1 -14.14 -11.59 18.86
CA MET A 1 -14.66 -11.06 17.58
C MET A 1 -13.56 -11.19 16.54
N PRO A 2 -13.85 -11.62 15.30
CA PRO A 2 -12.88 -11.56 14.23
C PRO A 2 -12.51 -10.09 13.97
N ILE A 3 -11.22 -9.78 13.96
CA ILE A 3 -10.72 -8.47 13.56
C ILE A 3 -11.10 -8.31 12.09
N SER A 4 -11.94 -7.32 11.78
CA SER A 4 -12.21 -6.96 10.39
C SER A 4 -10.88 -6.55 9.75
N PRO A 5 -10.49 -7.12 8.59
CA PRO A 5 -9.22 -6.77 7.93
C PRO A 5 -9.14 -5.28 7.52
N GLU A 6 -10.27 -4.58 7.54
CA GLU A 6 -10.36 -3.15 7.21
C GLU A 6 -10.84 -2.36 8.44
N ARG A 7 -9.94 -2.10 9.39
CA ARG A 7 -10.24 -1.20 10.51
C ARG A 7 -10.47 0.23 10.02
N PHE A 8 -9.55 0.75 9.21
CA PHE A 8 -9.64 2.11 8.69
C PHE A 8 -10.13 2.11 7.25
N THR A 9 -11.03 3.04 6.93
CA THR A 9 -11.40 3.38 5.55
C THR A 9 -10.94 4.79 5.26
N LEU A 10 -10.24 4.98 4.14
CA LEU A 10 -9.84 6.29 3.62
C LEU A 10 -10.54 6.52 2.29
N TYR A 11 -11.24 7.64 2.14
CA TYR A 11 -11.82 8.03 0.86
C TYR A 11 -11.65 9.52 0.59
N ARG A 12 -11.56 9.88 -0.68
CA ARG A 12 -11.36 11.25 -1.13
C ARG A 12 -12.70 11.98 -1.13
N VAL A 13 -12.76 13.16 -0.50
CA VAL A 13 -13.97 14.00 -0.47
C VAL A 13 -13.84 15.25 -1.34
N SER A 14 -12.61 15.69 -1.59
CA SER A 14 -12.31 16.82 -2.47
C SER A 14 -10.94 16.65 -3.11
N ASP A 15 -10.51 17.61 -3.93
CA ASP A 15 -9.17 17.54 -4.50
C ASP A 15 -8.06 17.64 -3.44
N THR A 16 -8.37 18.29 -2.32
CA THR A 16 -7.43 18.68 -1.28
C THR A 16 -7.60 17.90 0.01
N GLU A 17 -8.63 17.06 0.14
CA GLU A 17 -8.99 16.41 1.42
C GLU A 17 -9.45 14.96 1.25
N HIS A 18 -9.16 14.17 2.28
CA HIS A 18 -9.64 12.81 2.45
C HIS A 18 -10.28 12.65 3.84
N VAL A 19 -11.21 11.71 3.96
CA VAL A 19 -11.85 11.36 5.23
C VAL A 19 -11.36 9.99 5.67
N ILE A 20 -11.05 9.88 6.96
CA ILE A 20 -10.70 8.65 7.65
C ILE A 20 -11.87 8.23 8.54
N ILE A 21 -12.30 6.98 8.37
CA ILE A 21 -13.29 6.33 9.23
C ILE A 21 -12.63 5.14 9.93
N ASP A 22 -12.70 5.09 11.26
CA ASP A 22 -12.36 3.90 12.06
C ASP A 22 -13.62 3.05 12.29
N ARG A 23 -13.72 1.92 11.60
CA ARG A 23 -14.85 0.99 11.68
C ARG A 23 -14.88 0.22 13.00
N GLU A 24 -13.78 0.15 13.73
CA GLU A 24 -13.68 -0.56 15.00
C GLU A 24 -14.26 0.25 16.16
N ASP A 25 -14.12 1.59 16.14
CA ASP A 25 -14.70 2.47 17.15
C ASP A 25 -15.67 3.49 16.53
N ARG A 26 -16.93 3.07 16.35
CA ARG A 26 -17.99 3.91 15.76
C ARG A 26 -18.33 5.19 16.54
N ARG A 27 -17.73 5.40 17.71
CA ARG A 27 -17.86 6.63 18.49
C ARG A 27 -16.88 7.70 18.03
N ASP A 28 -15.82 7.30 17.33
CA ASP A 28 -14.89 8.25 16.74
C ASP A 28 -15.57 8.98 15.59
N PRO A 29 -15.48 10.33 15.56
CA PRO A 29 -15.99 11.08 14.43
C PRO A 29 -15.11 10.83 13.20
N GLU A 30 -15.69 11.07 12.03
CA GLU A 30 -14.94 11.10 10.79
C GLU A 30 -13.88 12.20 10.83
N LEU A 31 -12.64 11.85 10.50
CA LEU A 31 -11.53 12.80 10.52
C LEU A 31 -11.12 13.20 9.11
N VAL A 32 -11.13 14.51 8.84
CA VAL A 32 -10.63 15.09 7.59
C VAL A 32 -9.12 15.27 7.67
N VAL A 33 -8.39 14.70 6.70
CA VAL A 33 -6.94 14.84 6.53
C VAL A 33 -6.63 15.53 5.19
N PRO A 34 -5.78 16.58 5.18
CA PRO A 34 -5.35 17.18 3.93
C PRO A 34 -4.57 16.20 3.05
N THR A 35 -4.86 16.21 1.75
CA THR A 35 -4.14 15.41 0.74
C THR A 35 -2.63 15.69 0.77
N THR A 36 -2.23 16.93 1.05
CA THR A 36 -0.81 17.33 1.17
C THR A 36 -0.08 16.57 2.28
N TYR A 37 -0.78 16.21 3.37
CA TYR A 37 -0.20 15.41 4.44
C TYR A 37 -0.02 13.97 3.99
N LEU A 38 -1.02 13.40 3.32
CA LEU A 38 -0.95 12.04 2.78
C LEU A 38 0.13 11.88 1.69
N LYS A 39 0.42 12.95 0.95
CA LYS A 39 1.50 12.99 -0.05
C LYS A 39 2.91 13.12 0.57
N ASN A 40 3.01 13.46 1.85
CA ASN A 40 4.29 13.58 2.53
C ASN A 40 4.72 12.20 3.09
N PRO A 41 5.81 11.58 2.60
CA PRO A 41 6.25 10.26 3.06
C PRO A 41 6.72 10.26 4.53
N LYS A 42 7.00 11.43 5.12
CA LYS A 42 7.35 11.57 6.55
C LYS A 42 6.11 11.71 7.44
N PHE A 43 4.93 11.88 6.85
CA PHE A 43 3.69 12.00 7.61
C PHE A 43 3.26 10.63 8.16
N ARG A 44 3.17 10.54 9.48
CA ARG A 44 2.75 9.32 10.18
C ARG A 44 1.24 9.39 10.43
N LEU A 45 0.46 8.90 9.47
CA LEU A 45 -1.00 8.99 9.52
C LEU A 45 -1.60 8.39 10.80
N ALA A 46 -1.10 7.24 11.24
CA ALA A 46 -1.55 6.60 12.48
C ALA A 46 -1.30 7.48 13.72
N ASP A 47 -0.15 8.16 13.79
CA ASP A 47 0.18 9.06 14.90
C ASP A 47 -0.74 10.28 14.88
N TRP A 48 -0.93 10.88 13.71
CA TRP A 48 -1.84 12.00 13.53
C TRP A 48 -3.28 11.64 13.93
N TYR A 49 -3.78 10.50 13.45
CA TYR A 49 -5.12 10.00 13.77
C TYR A 49 -5.32 9.83 15.29
N ALA A 50 -4.41 9.11 15.94
CA ALA A 50 -4.45 8.89 17.38
C ALA A 50 -4.36 10.20 18.18
N GLN A 51 -3.80 11.27 17.59
CA GLN A 51 -3.73 12.59 18.23
C GLN A 51 -5.06 13.29 18.18
N ARG A 52 -5.64 13.34 17.00
CA ARG A 52 -6.94 13.96 16.77
C ARG A 52 -8.03 13.30 17.60
N ILE A 53 -8.07 11.97 17.64
CA ILE A 53 -9.03 11.25 18.50
C ILE A 53 -8.78 11.54 19.98
N GLY A 54 -7.52 11.58 20.43
CA GLY A 54 -7.19 11.93 21.81
C GLY A 54 -7.66 13.33 22.19
N GLU A 55 -7.39 14.32 21.34
CA GLU A 55 -7.83 15.71 21.50
C GLU A 55 -9.37 15.79 21.58
N LEU A 56 -10.08 15.13 20.66
CA LEU A 56 -11.55 15.14 20.61
C LEU A 56 -12.20 14.45 21.81
N ARG A 57 -11.53 13.46 22.40
CA ARG A 57 -11.96 12.77 23.61
C ARG A 57 -11.54 13.48 24.90
N GLY A 58 -10.87 14.63 24.81
CA GLY A 58 -10.36 15.36 25.97
C GLY A 58 -9.26 14.62 26.75
N LEU A 59 -8.52 13.72 26.08
CA LEU A 59 -7.42 13.00 26.70
C LEU A 59 -6.19 13.91 26.85
N ASP A 60 -5.46 13.75 27.96
CA ASP A 60 -4.18 14.43 28.18
C ASP A 60 -3.19 14.07 27.05
N PRO A 61 -2.69 15.07 26.28
CA PRO A 61 -1.72 14.85 25.22
C PRO A 61 -0.47 14.09 25.67
N VAL A 62 -0.04 14.28 26.93
CA VAL A 62 1.13 13.60 27.51
C VAL A 62 0.84 12.11 27.66
N LEU A 63 -0.35 11.74 28.12
CA LEU A 63 -0.76 10.35 28.26
C LEU A 63 -0.92 9.67 26.89
N VAL A 64 -1.52 10.37 25.93
CA VAL A 64 -1.66 9.86 24.55
C VAL A 64 -0.27 9.60 23.95
N ARG A 65 0.69 10.52 24.13
CA ARG A 65 2.06 10.34 23.67
C ARG A 65 2.76 9.16 24.33
N ARG A 66 2.62 8.99 25.65
CA ARG A 66 3.20 7.83 26.38
C ARG A 66 2.60 6.51 25.92
N TRP A 67 1.28 6.46 25.75
CA TRP A 67 0.60 5.27 25.25
C TRP A 67 1.08 4.90 23.85
N ARG A 68 1.22 5.88 22.94
CA ARG A 68 1.80 5.64 21.61
C ARG A 68 3.22 5.10 21.68
N GLN A 69 4.08 5.70 22.49
CA GLN A 69 5.45 5.24 22.63
C GLN A 69 5.47 3.77 23.08
N LYS A 70 4.66 3.43 24.10
CA LYS A 70 4.52 2.06 24.59
C LYS A 70 4.00 1.10 23.50
N VAL A 71 3.03 1.51 22.69
CA VAL A 71 2.52 0.69 21.58
C VAL A 71 3.60 0.49 20.52
N LEU A 72 4.30 1.54 20.10
CA LEU A 72 5.39 1.45 19.12
C LEU A 72 6.54 0.57 19.61
N ASP A 73 6.88 0.64 20.90
CA ASP A 73 7.95 -0.15 21.52
C ASP A 73 7.57 -1.63 21.67
N THR A 74 6.29 -1.93 21.91
CA THR A 74 5.82 -3.31 22.15
C THR A 74 5.35 -4.03 20.89
N ARG A 75 4.81 -3.29 19.92
CA ARG A 75 4.37 -3.79 18.62
C ARG A 75 4.54 -2.64 17.61
N PRO A 76 5.69 -2.52 16.94
CA PRO A 76 5.77 -1.60 15.81
C PRO A 76 4.63 -1.98 14.87
N LEU A 77 3.67 -1.06 14.71
CA LEU A 77 2.63 -1.19 13.71
C LEU A 77 3.35 -1.05 12.38
N THR A 78 3.87 -2.18 11.87
CA THR A 78 4.29 -2.28 10.49
C THR A 78 3.02 -2.06 9.70
N MET A 79 2.80 -0.81 9.26
CA MET A 79 1.96 -0.62 8.10
C MET A 79 2.54 -1.58 7.06
N GLU A 80 1.69 -2.42 6.47
CA GLU A 80 2.09 -3.23 5.33
C GLU A 80 2.78 -2.33 4.28
N THR A 81 3.36 -2.89 3.23
CA THR A 81 4.02 -2.04 2.24
C THR A 81 2.96 -1.53 1.24
N PRO A 82 2.34 -0.34 1.43
CA PRO A 82 1.18 0.06 0.62
C PRO A 82 1.51 0.14 -0.86
N LEU A 83 2.76 0.49 -1.21
CA LEU A 83 3.23 0.46 -2.59
C LEU A 83 3.28 -0.98 -3.15
N ALA A 84 3.71 -1.96 -2.36
CA ALA A 84 3.73 -3.36 -2.79
C ALA A 84 2.31 -3.90 -2.99
N THR A 85 1.43 -3.69 -2.01
CA THR A 85 0.01 -4.04 -2.11
C THR A 85 -0.63 -3.36 -3.33
N ARG A 86 -0.31 -2.09 -3.57
CA ARG A 86 -0.81 -1.35 -4.73
C ARG A 86 -0.30 -1.95 -6.05
N VAL A 87 0.97 -2.33 -6.13
CA VAL A 87 1.55 -3.01 -7.30
C VAL A 87 0.81 -4.32 -7.58
N GLU A 88 0.62 -5.16 -6.56
CA GLU A 88 -0.12 -6.43 -6.69
C GLU A 88 -1.55 -6.22 -7.18
N GLN A 89 -2.26 -5.23 -6.62
CA GLN A 89 -3.61 -4.86 -7.03
C GLN A 89 -3.66 -4.39 -8.49
N LEU A 90 -2.75 -3.51 -8.90
CA LEU A 90 -2.72 -2.97 -10.26
C LEU A 90 -2.42 -4.07 -11.30
N LEU A 91 -1.47 -4.95 -11.00
CA LEU A 91 -1.14 -6.09 -11.86
C LEU A 91 -2.28 -7.11 -11.92
N THR A 92 -2.92 -7.40 -10.79
CA THR A 92 -4.07 -8.31 -10.72
C THR A 92 -5.27 -7.73 -11.49
N ALA A 93 -5.54 -6.43 -11.36
CA ALA A 93 -6.65 -5.75 -12.04
C ALA A 93 -6.50 -5.74 -13.56
N ARG A 94 -5.26 -5.75 -14.09
CA ARG A 94 -5.00 -5.89 -15.53
C ARG A 94 -5.48 -7.25 -16.08
N GLY A 95 -5.50 -8.29 -15.24
CA GLY A 95 -5.97 -9.62 -15.59
C GLY A 95 -4.91 -10.45 -16.32
N ARG A 96 -4.88 -10.37 -17.66
CA ARG A 96 -3.98 -11.16 -18.51
C ARG A 96 -2.81 -10.34 -19.04
N PHE A 97 -1.67 -11.00 -19.16
CA PHE A 97 -0.44 -10.49 -19.77
C PHE A 97 -0.07 -11.36 -20.97
N PRO A 98 0.80 -10.86 -21.87
CA PRO A 98 1.39 -11.71 -22.92
C PRO A 98 2.07 -12.94 -22.31
N LEU A 99 2.12 -14.04 -23.05
CA LEU A 99 2.71 -15.32 -22.61
C LEU A 99 1.94 -16.04 -21.49
N ASP A 100 0.81 -15.49 -21.04
CA ASP A 100 -0.07 -16.20 -20.12
C ASP A 100 -0.57 -17.50 -20.77
N PRO A 101 -0.55 -18.63 -20.03
CA PRO A 101 -1.21 -19.84 -20.49
C PRO A 101 -2.73 -19.60 -20.63
N PRO A 102 -3.44 -20.43 -21.43
CA PRO A 102 -4.88 -20.26 -21.67
C PRO A 102 -5.75 -20.40 -20.40
N GLU A 103 -5.19 -20.92 -19.31
CA GLU A 103 -5.84 -21.09 -18.02
C GLU A 103 -6.29 -19.75 -17.40
N ARG A 104 -7.14 -19.84 -16.36
CA ARG A 104 -7.56 -18.65 -15.60
C ARG A 104 -6.41 -18.15 -14.72
N PRO A 105 -6.19 -16.82 -14.61
CA PRO A 105 -5.21 -16.28 -13.68
C PRO A 105 -5.52 -16.74 -12.25
N ARG A 106 -4.49 -17.20 -11.53
CA ARG A 106 -4.63 -17.61 -10.14
C ARG A 106 -4.85 -16.39 -9.24
N LYS A 107 -5.72 -16.54 -8.22
CA LYS A 107 -5.71 -15.64 -7.06
C LYS A 107 -4.29 -15.65 -6.49
N ASN A 108 -3.75 -14.48 -6.13
CA ASN A 108 -2.38 -14.33 -5.61
C ASN A 108 -1.28 -14.69 -6.63
N ARG A 109 -1.48 -14.36 -7.92
CA ARG A 109 -0.46 -14.49 -8.97
C ARG A 109 0.78 -13.64 -8.67
N PHE A 110 0.56 -12.39 -8.29
CA PHE A 110 1.63 -11.43 -8.03
C PHE A 110 1.93 -11.37 -6.53
N GLU A 111 3.21 -11.28 -6.22
CA GLU A 111 3.73 -11.00 -4.89
C GLU A 111 4.75 -9.87 -5.04
N CYS A 112 4.64 -8.85 -4.21
CA CYS A 112 5.53 -7.71 -4.22
C CYS A 112 6.16 -7.52 -2.84
N THR A 113 7.48 -7.39 -2.79
CA THR A 113 8.22 -7.21 -1.54
C THR A 113 9.21 -6.06 -1.67
N ARG A 114 9.37 -5.29 -0.59
CA ARG A 114 10.35 -4.20 -0.54
C ARG A 114 11.74 -4.75 -0.30
N ASP A 115 12.72 -4.27 -1.07
CA ASP A 115 14.14 -4.59 -0.93
C ASP A 115 14.84 -3.58 0.01
N ALA A 116 16.04 -3.94 0.47
CA ALA A 116 16.84 -3.13 1.39
C ALA A 116 17.26 -1.78 0.79
N ASP A 117 17.46 -1.72 -0.54
CA ASP A 117 17.77 -0.49 -1.27
C ASP A 117 16.54 0.41 -1.52
N GLY A 118 15.37 0.04 -0.98
CA GLY A 118 14.13 0.78 -1.09
C GLY A 118 13.33 0.49 -2.36
N SER A 119 13.87 -0.26 -3.31
CA SER A 119 13.13 -0.75 -4.48
C SER A 119 12.17 -1.90 -4.11
N TYR A 120 11.45 -2.42 -5.10
CA TYR A 120 10.50 -3.51 -4.90
C TYR A 120 10.74 -4.65 -5.88
N TRP A 121 10.73 -5.87 -5.37
CA TRP A 121 10.71 -7.09 -6.17
C TRP A 121 9.26 -7.42 -6.50
N VAL A 122 8.99 -7.72 -7.77
CA VAL A 122 7.71 -8.23 -8.25
C VAL A 122 7.95 -9.66 -8.72
N ARG A 123 7.30 -10.62 -8.07
CA ARG A 123 7.29 -12.03 -8.43
C ARG A 123 5.95 -12.38 -9.05
N ASP A 124 5.98 -12.86 -10.28
CA ASP A 124 4.86 -13.47 -10.96
C ASP A 124 4.96 -14.99 -10.85
N ARG A 125 4.11 -15.55 -9.98
CA ARG A 125 4.09 -16.98 -9.69
C ARG A 125 3.56 -17.82 -10.85
N LEU A 126 2.78 -17.23 -11.76
CA LEU A 126 2.25 -17.96 -12.91
C LEU A 126 3.34 -18.20 -13.95
N LEU A 127 4.16 -17.19 -14.22
CA LEU A 127 5.22 -17.24 -15.24
C LEU A 127 6.59 -17.56 -14.65
N VAL A 128 6.68 -17.74 -13.32
CA VAL A 128 7.95 -17.92 -12.57
C VAL A 128 8.94 -16.79 -12.91
N TYR A 129 8.42 -15.59 -13.12
CA TYR A 129 9.19 -14.42 -13.54
C TYR A 129 9.37 -13.47 -12.35
N ILE A 130 10.58 -12.92 -12.21
CA ILE A 130 10.92 -11.97 -11.16
C ILE A 130 11.55 -10.74 -11.80
N THR A 131 11.07 -9.56 -11.40
CA THR A 131 11.60 -8.29 -11.86
C THR A 131 11.66 -7.28 -10.73
N LYS A 132 12.49 -6.25 -10.88
CA LYS A 132 12.75 -5.23 -9.87
C LYS A 132 12.27 -3.87 -10.35
N ILE A 133 11.49 -3.18 -9.52
CA ILE A 133 10.96 -1.84 -9.80
C ILE A 133 11.51 -0.80 -8.81
N PRO A 134 12.16 0.28 -9.29
CA PRO A 134 12.56 1.39 -8.44
C PRO A 134 11.36 2.10 -7.80
N VAL A 135 11.52 2.52 -6.54
CA VAL A 135 10.47 3.23 -5.79
C VAL A 135 10.06 4.55 -6.46
N ASP A 136 11.00 5.24 -7.11
CA ASP A 136 10.75 6.50 -7.81
C ASP A 136 9.73 6.37 -8.95
N LEU A 137 9.63 5.18 -9.55
CA LEU A 137 8.59 4.89 -10.53
C LEU A 137 7.24 4.65 -9.85
N LEU A 138 7.22 3.97 -8.70
CA LEU A 138 5.99 3.66 -7.97
C LEU A 138 5.32 4.88 -7.33
N VAL A 139 6.09 5.91 -6.99
CA VAL A 139 5.55 7.18 -6.46
C VAL A 139 5.03 8.12 -7.56
N ASN A 140 5.38 7.85 -8.83
CA ASN A 140 4.90 8.65 -9.96
C ASN A 140 3.47 8.27 -10.32
N GLU A 141 2.51 9.15 -10.06
CA GLU A 141 1.08 8.94 -10.34
C GLU A 141 0.78 8.64 -11.83
N ARG A 142 1.66 9.05 -12.76
CA ARG A 142 1.53 8.78 -14.21
C ARG A 142 2.16 7.46 -14.63
N PHE A 143 2.82 6.74 -13.73
CA PHE A 143 3.49 5.49 -14.04
C PHE A 143 2.50 4.33 -14.12
N ASP A 144 2.40 3.75 -15.32
CA ASP A 144 1.57 2.56 -15.57
C ASP A 144 2.36 1.29 -15.25
N VAL A 145 2.18 0.78 -14.03
CA VAL A 145 2.83 -0.43 -13.51
C VAL A 145 2.55 -1.64 -14.41
N ALA A 146 1.32 -1.79 -14.90
CA ALA A 146 0.92 -2.93 -15.71
C ALA A 146 1.60 -2.92 -17.08
N LYS A 147 1.59 -1.78 -17.77
CA LYS A 147 2.26 -1.62 -19.06
C LYS A 147 3.78 -1.73 -18.95
N TRP A 148 4.36 -1.23 -17.86
CA TRP A 148 5.78 -1.42 -17.58
C TRP A 148 6.13 -2.91 -17.41
N TYR A 149 5.34 -3.64 -16.63
CA TYR A 149 5.54 -5.08 -16.40
C TYR A 149 5.44 -5.89 -17.69
N GLU A 150 4.42 -5.61 -18.51
CA GLU A 150 4.24 -6.23 -19.83
C GLU A 150 5.48 -6.08 -20.72
N ARG A 151 6.05 -4.88 -20.80
CA ARG A 151 7.28 -4.63 -21.58
C ARG A 151 8.49 -5.38 -21.03
N ARG A 152 8.61 -5.49 -19.71
CA ARG A 152 9.67 -6.25 -19.05
C ARG A 152 9.56 -7.73 -19.37
N LEU A 153 8.35 -8.26 -19.33
CA LEU A 153 8.06 -9.66 -19.63
C LEU A 153 8.39 -10.02 -21.08
N LEU A 154 7.92 -9.24 -22.06
CA LEU A 154 8.23 -9.45 -23.47
C LEU A 154 9.73 -9.41 -23.75
N ARG A 155 10.44 -8.42 -23.19
CA ARG A 155 11.89 -8.32 -23.34
C ARG A 155 12.63 -9.52 -22.75
N ALA A 156 12.19 -10.02 -21.60
CA ALA A 156 12.81 -11.20 -20.99
C ALA A 156 12.57 -12.46 -21.83
N HIS A 157 11.38 -12.60 -22.43
CA HIS A 157 11.07 -13.69 -23.34
C HIS A 157 11.93 -13.64 -24.61
N ASP A 158 12.06 -12.48 -25.26
CA ASP A 158 12.87 -12.33 -26.47
C ASP A 158 14.34 -12.71 -26.21
N GLN A 159 14.87 -12.38 -25.02
CA GLN A 159 16.23 -12.76 -24.61
C GLN A 159 16.42 -14.27 -24.42
N LEU A 160 15.36 -14.99 -24.01
CA LEU A 160 15.39 -16.44 -23.87
C LEU A 160 15.29 -17.14 -25.23
N CYS A 161 14.52 -16.59 -26.18
CA CYS A 161 14.37 -17.15 -27.52
C CYS A 161 15.59 -16.92 -28.43
N GLN A 162 16.51 -16.02 -28.07
CA GLN A 162 17.74 -15.75 -28.83
C GLN A 162 18.92 -16.66 -28.45
N ARG A 163 18.73 -17.59 -27.52
CA ARG A 163 19.73 -18.57 -27.09
C ARG A 163 19.42 -19.95 -27.64
#